data_AF-A0A1H5USB7-F1
#
_entry.id   AF-A0A1H5USB7-F1
#
_cell.length_a   1.000
_cell.length_b   1.000
_cell.length_c   1.000
_cell.angle_alpha   90.00
_cell.angle_beta   90.00
_cell.angle_gamma   90.00
#
_symmetry.space_group_name_H-M   'P 1'
#
loop_
_entity.id
_entity.type
_entity.pdbx_description
1 polymer ?
#
loop_
_entity_poly.entity_id
_entity_poly.type
_entity_poly.pdbx_seq_one_letter_code
_entity_poly.pdbx_strand_id
1 'polypeptide(L)'
;MSEKILGISTGYININGDGFDDVIVSATGADSNGPYSGSSYVVFGKASGFSAAMNLSSLDGNSGFSVDGVAAYDLLGWSVSGAGDINGDGFDDVIVGAPFASLNGEISGSSFVVFGKAAGFATTMDLSSLDGSNGFRLDGVAEGDFSGLSVSSAGDVNGDGFDDLIVGAPQTDPNGAFSGSSYVVFGKASGFNAALDLSNLDSNDGFRLDGTAYSLSGRSVSSAGDVNGDGFADFLVGAVIAIASPNGNVPGSSYVVFDGNFNGQVTALGTAGADKLKGSAAVDRIVAGDGDDTLIGRGGADVFHGGAGDDTIEIRDVDFQLADGGAGTDTLKLDRSHLDLNLTSERGRISDIEAVDMLGQGQNILTLTALDVLNLSTTSNTLTVDGNHNDSVVGLDSGRKLACLFNRRASSGRL
;
A
#
# COMPACT_ATOMS: atom_id res chain seq x y z
N MET A 1 27.32 -14.16 -27.21
CA MET A 1 25.98 -13.58 -27.08
C MET A 1 26.14 -12.35 -26.21
N SER A 2 25.65 -11.17 -26.61
CA SER A 2 25.68 -10.01 -25.72
C SER A 2 24.48 -10.13 -24.79
N GLU A 3 24.70 -10.43 -23.52
CA GLU A 3 23.68 -10.28 -22.48
C GLU A 3 23.24 -8.81 -22.50
N LYS A 4 22.02 -8.56 -22.97
CA LYS A 4 21.42 -7.22 -22.87
C LYS A 4 20.85 -7.11 -21.46
N ILE A 5 21.64 -6.55 -20.56
CA ILE A 5 21.17 -6.10 -19.24
C ILE A 5 20.20 -4.95 -19.52
N LEU A 6 18.92 -5.15 -19.20
CA LEU A 6 17.84 -4.19 -19.47
C LEU A 6 17.25 -3.56 -18.19
N GLY A 7 17.69 -4.03 -17.01
CA GLY A 7 17.26 -3.49 -15.73
C GLY A 7 18.27 -3.81 -14.63
N ILE A 8 18.52 -2.83 -13.76
CA ILE A 8 19.09 -3.03 -12.44
C ILE A 8 18.03 -2.45 -11.51
N SER A 9 17.48 -3.26 -10.61
CA SER A 9 16.74 -2.71 -9.48
C SER A 9 17.69 -2.64 -8.30
N THR A 10 17.88 -1.43 -7.78
CA THR A 10 18.60 -1.18 -6.54
C THR A 10 17.54 -0.95 -5.46
N GLY A 11 16.88 -2.02 -5.03
CA GLY A 11 16.06 -2.04 -3.83
C GLY A 11 16.89 -2.53 -2.65
N TYR A 12 16.65 -1.99 -1.46
CA TYR A 12 17.14 -2.54 -0.20
C TYR A 12 16.45 -3.90 -0.01
N ILE A 13 17.17 -5.00 -0.25
CA ILE A 13 16.64 -6.37 -0.14
C ILE A 13 17.68 -7.17 0.61
N ASN A 14 17.37 -7.75 1.75
CA ASN A 14 18.24 -8.66 2.48
C ASN A 14 17.64 -10.07 2.43
N ILE A 15 17.76 -10.71 1.27
CA ILE A 15 17.10 -12.00 0.99
C ILE A 15 17.74 -13.17 1.75
N ASN A 16 18.99 -13.00 2.18
CA ASN A 16 19.74 -14.00 2.94
C ASN A 16 19.81 -13.71 4.45
N GLY A 17 19.27 -12.58 4.90
CA GLY A 17 19.23 -12.18 6.31
C GLY A 17 20.60 -11.93 6.96
N ASP A 18 21.64 -11.63 6.18
CA ASP A 18 22.99 -11.38 6.71
C ASP A 18 23.20 -9.93 7.21
N GLY A 19 22.19 -9.07 6.98
CA GLY A 19 22.16 -7.68 7.41
C GLY A 19 22.81 -6.72 6.41
N PHE A 20 23.15 -7.19 5.21
CA PHE A 20 23.56 -6.35 4.09
C PHE A 20 22.52 -6.43 2.97
N ASP A 21 22.26 -5.31 2.33
CA ASP A 21 21.39 -5.32 1.16
C ASP A 21 22.08 -6.02 -0.02
N ASP A 22 21.31 -6.89 -0.65
CA ASP A 22 21.56 -7.64 -1.86
C ASP A 22 21.10 -6.85 -3.09
N VAL A 23 21.55 -7.29 -4.26
CA VAL A 23 21.24 -6.61 -5.54
C VAL A 23 20.62 -7.61 -6.51
N ILE A 24 19.50 -7.23 -7.13
CA ILE A 24 18.90 -7.98 -8.24
C ILE A 24 19.18 -7.32 -9.59
N VAL A 25 19.72 -8.11 -10.52
CA VAL A 25 20.14 -7.67 -11.86
C VAL A 25 19.42 -8.48 -12.93
N SER A 26 18.86 -7.79 -13.92
CA SER A 26 18.15 -8.41 -15.03
C SER A 26 19.05 -8.71 -16.23
N ALA A 27 18.85 -9.87 -16.85
CA ALA A 27 19.45 -10.25 -18.13
C ALA A 27 18.38 -10.89 -19.04
N THR A 28 17.42 -10.08 -19.50
CA THR A 28 16.28 -10.54 -20.32
C THR A 28 16.70 -11.18 -21.65
N GLY A 29 17.88 -10.84 -22.18
CA GLY A 29 18.45 -11.48 -23.37
C GLY A 29 19.19 -12.79 -23.11
N ALA A 30 19.17 -13.32 -21.89
CA ALA A 30 19.76 -14.62 -21.58
C ALA A 30 18.94 -15.76 -22.20
N ASP A 31 19.65 -16.81 -22.59
CA ASP A 31 19.08 -17.98 -23.29
C ASP A 31 19.13 -19.25 -22.41
N SER A 32 18.98 -19.10 -21.09
CA SER A 32 19.15 -20.17 -20.08
C SER A 32 18.29 -21.40 -20.37
N ASN A 33 17.02 -21.20 -20.74
CA ASN A 33 16.07 -22.27 -21.10
C ASN A 33 15.47 -22.09 -22.52
N GLY A 34 16.23 -21.49 -23.44
CA GLY A 34 15.82 -21.23 -24.82
C GLY A 34 15.98 -19.77 -25.21
N PRO A 35 15.83 -19.43 -26.50
CA PRO A 35 16.07 -18.07 -26.99
C PRO A 35 15.19 -17.06 -26.26
N TYR A 36 15.78 -16.00 -25.68
CA TYR A 36 15.09 -14.93 -24.96
C TYR A 36 14.21 -15.45 -23.80
N SER A 37 14.59 -16.56 -23.19
CA SER A 37 13.93 -17.02 -21.95
C SER A 37 14.14 -16.04 -20.80
N GLY A 38 15.29 -15.35 -20.81
CA GLY A 38 15.67 -14.37 -19.80
C GLY A 38 16.19 -15.00 -18.52
N SER A 39 16.95 -14.22 -17.77
CA SER A 39 17.42 -14.57 -16.43
C SER A 39 17.50 -13.32 -15.57
N SER A 40 17.45 -13.50 -14.26
CA SER A 40 17.84 -12.51 -13.26
C SER A 40 18.92 -13.09 -12.35
N TYR A 41 19.67 -12.23 -11.68
CA TYR A 41 20.72 -12.63 -10.74
C TYR A 41 20.54 -11.87 -9.44
N VAL A 42 20.53 -12.60 -8.32
CA VAL A 42 20.59 -12.03 -6.99
C VAL A 42 22.02 -12.13 -6.50
N VAL A 43 22.62 -11.01 -6.13
CA VAL A 43 24.01 -10.91 -5.67
C VAL A 43 24.01 -10.52 -4.20
N PHE A 44 24.62 -11.35 -3.35
CA PHE A 44 24.59 -11.08 -1.92
C PHE A 44 25.52 -9.95 -1.51
N GLY A 45 24.95 -9.01 -0.76
CA GLY A 45 25.62 -7.90 -0.10
C GLY A 45 26.71 -8.38 0.85
N LYS A 46 27.70 -7.52 1.10
CA LYS A 46 28.72 -7.81 2.14
C LYS A 46 29.51 -6.58 2.53
N ALA A 47 29.90 -6.53 3.81
CA ALA A 47 30.76 -5.47 4.36
C ALA A 47 32.08 -5.25 3.60
N SER A 48 32.66 -6.31 3.02
CA SER A 48 33.93 -6.19 2.28
C SER A 48 33.79 -5.45 0.95
N GLY A 49 32.55 -5.17 0.51
CA GLY A 49 32.25 -4.64 -0.81
C GLY A 49 32.54 -5.63 -1.94
N PHE A 50 32.48 -5.11 -3.17
CA PHE A 50 32.67 -5.88 -4.40
C PHE A 50 33.87 -5.37 -5.21
N SER A 51 34.39 -6.23 -6.08
CA SER A 51 35.29 -5.80 -7.14
C SER A 51 34.57 -4.90 -8.14
N ALA A 52 35.29 -3.99 -8.80
CA ALA A 52 34.72 -3.06 -9.79
C ALA A 52 34.02 -3.76 -10.97
N ALA A 53 34.40 -5.01 -11.26
CA ALA A 53 33.68 -5.88 -12.17
C ALA A 53 33.39 -7.20 -11.46
N MET A 54 32.18 -7.71 -11.66
CA MET A 54 31.74 -9.01 -11.17
C MET A 54 31.31 -9.87 -12.36
N ASN A 55 31.62 -11.16 -12.32
CA ASN A 55 31.11 -12.12 -13.28
C ASN A 55 29.90 -12.84 -12.65
N LEU A 56 28.69 -12.59 -13.17
CA LEU A 56 27.46 -13.17 -12.61
C LEU A 56 27.38 -14.70 -12.78
N SER A 57 28.10 -15.28 -13.73
CA SER A 57 28.21 -16.74 -13.85
C SER A 57 29.05 -17.40 -12.75
N SER A 58 29.72 -16.62 -11.90
CA SER A 58 30.51 -17.14 -10.77
C SER A 58 29.73 -17.27 -9.46
N LEU A 59 28.45 -16.88 -9.46
CA LEU A 59 27.57 -17.04 -8.31
C LEU A 59 27.37 -18.53 -7.98
N ASP A 60 27.45 -18.86 -6.69
CA ASP A 60 27.58 -20.24 -6.21
C ASP A 60 26.55 -20.64 -5.12
N GLY A 61 25.53 -19.81 -4.91
CA GLY A 61 24.56 -19.95 -3.82
C GLY A 61 25.01 -19.37 -2.48
N ASN A 62 26.30 -19.06 -2.30
CA ASN A 62 26.84 -18.37 -1.12
C ASN A 62 27.17 -16.90 -1.39
N SER A 63 27.43 -16.53 -2.65
CA SER A 63 27.62 -15.13 -3.07
C SER A 63 26.42 -14.56 -3.83
N GLY A 64 25.34 -15.34 -3.94
CA GLY A 64 24.18 -15.05 -4.79
C GLY A 64 23.82 -16.25 -5.67
N PHE A 65 22.79 -16.10 -6.49
CA PHE A 65 22.23 -17.16 -7.36
C PHE A 65 21.58 -16.57 -8.62
N SER A 66 21.38 -17.39 -9.65
CA SER A 66 20.58 -17.03 -10.82
C SER A 66 19.12 -17.45 -10.65
N VAL A 67 18.21 -16.73 -11.30
CA VAL A 67 16.80 -17.08 -11.49
C VAL A 67 16.59 -17.16 -12.99
N ASP A 68 16.38 -18.36 -13.51
CA ASP A 68 16.32 -18.59 -14.95
C ASP A 68 14.88 -18.66 -15.45
N GLY A 69 14.61 -18.06 -16.61
CA GLY A 69 13.30 -18.05 -17.25
C GLY A 69 12.79 -19.45 -17.57
N VAL A 70 11.47 -19.63 -17.61
CA VAL A 70 10.87 -20.96 -17.74
C VAL A 70 10.86 -21.45 -19.18
N ALA A 71 10.46 -20.61 -20.13
CA ALA A 71 10.37 -20.96 -21.55
C ALA A 71 10.98 -19.89 -22.46
N ALA A 72 11.25 -20.28 -23.71
CA ALA A 72 11.75 -19.37 -24.73
C ALA A 72 10.79 -18.20 -24.96
N TYR A 73 11.34 -17.00 -25.12
CA TYR A 73 10.64 -15.73 -25.36
C TYR A 73 9.81 -15.17 -24.19
N ASP A 74 9.82 -15.79 -23.01
CA ASP A 74 9.15 -15.25 -21.82
C ASP A 74 9.76 -13.91 -21.35
N LEU A 75 11.04 -13.67 -21.67
CA LEU A 75 11.83 -12.50 -21.29
C LEU A 75 11.80 -12.22 -19.78
N LEU A 76 12.01 -13.27 -18.96
CA LEU A 76 12.14 -13.14 -17.51
C LEU A 76 13.18 -12.06 -17.17
N GLY A 77 12.87 -11.27 -16.14
CA GLY A 77 13.72 -10.18 -15.68
C GLY A 77 13.40 -8.86 -16.39
N TRP A 78 12.29 -8.78 -17.13
CA TRP A 78 11.85 -7.54 -17.78
C TRP A 78 11.68 -6.41 -16.76
N SER A 79 11.13 -6.76 -15.60
CA SER A 79 11.08 -5.92 -14.40
C SER A 79 11.44 -6.78 -13.20
N VAL A 80 12.20 -6.21 -12.26
CA VAL A 80 12.63 -6.87 -11.03
C VAL A 80 12.49 -5.89 -9.88
N SER A 81 12.14 -6.38 -8.69
CA SER A 81 12.15 -5.58 -7.47
C SER A 81 12.31 -6.45 -6.22
N GLY A 82 12.61 -5.80 -5.11
CA GLY A 82 12.33 -6.35 -3.79
C GLY A 82 10.84 -6.43 -3.60
N ALA A 83 10.39 -7.53 -3.01
CA ALA A 83 9.01 -7.73 -2.60
C ALA A 83 8.78 -7.29 -1.14
N GLY A 84 9.85 -7.16 -0.33
CA GLY A 84 9.72 -7.05 1.13
C GLY A 84 9.50 -8.42 1.75
N ASP A 85 9.19 -8.49 3.04
CA ASP A 85 8.92 -9.75 3.74
C ASP A 85 7.42 -10.09 3.62
N ILE A 86 7.03 -10.70 2.50
CA ILE A 86 5.60 -10.91 2.18
C ILE A 86 5.03 -12.15 2.90
N ASN A 87 5.90 -12.98 3.47
CA ASN A 87 5.52 -14.18 4.20
C ASN A 87 5.79 -14.08 5.72
N GLY A 88 6.37 -12.97 6.18
CA GLY A 88 6.64 -12.64 7.59
C GLY A 88 7.65 -13.57 8.26
N ASP A 89 8.58 -14.15 7.50
CA ASP A 89 9.62 -15.04 8.04
C ASP A 89 10.91 -14.31 8.45
N GLY A 90 10.94 -13.00 8.24
CA GLY A 90 12.03 -12.09 8.58
C GLY A 90 13.11 -11.97 7.51
N PHE A 91 12.89 -12.50 6.31
CA PHE A 91 13.77 -12.36 5.15
C PHE A 91 13.05 -11.63 4.02
N ASP A 92 13.72 -10.68 3.37
CA ASP A 92 13.11 -9.99 2.24
C ASP A 92 12.98 -10.95 1.05
N ASP A 93 11.89 -10.83 0.31
CA ASP A 93 11.60 -11.61 -0.87
C ASP A 93 11.90 -10.84 -2.16
N VAL A 94 11.93 -11.53 -3.30
CA VAL A 94 12.15 -10.91 -4.62
C VAL A 94 11.01 -11.21 -5.58
N ILE A 95 10.64 -10.23 -6.39
CA ILE A 95 9.68 -10.38 -7.50
C ILE A 95 10.33 -10.13 -8.86
N VAL A 96 10.03 -10.99 -9.83
CA VAL A 96 10.59 -10.97 -11.18
C VAL A 96 9.47 -11.13 -12.22
N GLY A 97 9.36 -10.18 -13.15
CA GLY A 97 8.38 -10.18 -14.23
C GLY A 97 8.83 -10.91 -15.50
N ALA A 98 7.90 -11.64 -16.12
CA ALA A 98 8.01 -12.30 -17.42
C ALA A 98 6.76 -11.99 -18.27
N PRO A 99 6.66 -10.76 -18.83
CA PRO A 99 5.43 -10.26 -19.45
C PRO A 99 4.97 -11.00 -20.70
N PHE A 100 5.80 -11.86 -21.28
CA PHE A 100 5.45 -12.63 -22.47
C PHE A 100 5.25 -14.13 -22.19
N ALA A 101 5.30 -14.53 -20.92
CA ALA A 101 4.90 -15.87 -20.52
C ALA A 101 3.45 -16.15 -20.94
N SER A 102 3.17 -17.39 -21.33
CA SER A 102 1.89 -17.78 -21.94
C SER A 102 1.11 -18.82 -21.13
N LEU A 103 1.14 -18.73 -19.80
CA LEU A 103 0.55 -19.74 -18.91
C LEU A 103 -0.99 -19.72 -18.90
N ASN A 104 -1.61 -18.54 -19.07
CA ASN A 104 -3.07 -18.34 -19.03
C ASN A 104 -3.65 -17.81 -20.37
N GLY A 105 -2.90 -17.94 -21.45
CA GLY A 105 -3.23 -17.39 -22.77
C GLY A 105 -1.94 -17.01 -23.48
N GLU A 106 -1.97 -16.79 -24.80
CA GLU A 106 -0.79 -16.29 -25.51
C GLU A 106 -0.37 -14.96 -24.86
N ILE A 107 0.88 -14.86 -24.42
CA ILE A 107 1.45 -13.63 -23.83
C ILE A 107 0.59 -12.96 -22.74
N SER A 108 -0.11 -13.76 -21.92
CA SER A 108 -0.85 -13.24 -20.76
C SER A 108 0.05 -12.58 -19.72
N GLY A 109 1.32 -13.01 -19.72
CA GLY A 109 2.34 -12.58 -18.78
C GLY A 109 2.22 -13.27 -17.43
N SER A 110 3.34 -13.37 -16.73
CA SER A 110 3.43 -13.86 -15.35
C SER A 110 4.50 -13.10 -14.57
N SER A 111 4.40 -13.14 -13.25
CA SER A 111 5.47 -12.73 -12.33
C SER A 111 5.78 -13.86 -11.37
N PHE A 112 7.00 -13.88 -10.83
CA PHE A 112 7.46 -14.91 -9.93
C PHE A 112 8.02 -14.27 -8.67
N VAL A 113 7.58 -14.77 -7.52
CA VAL A 113 8.12 -14.42 -6.22
C VAL A 113 9.01 -15.56 -5.75
N VAL A 114 10.22 -15.25 -5.28
CA VAL A 114 11.13 -16.20 -4.66
C VAL A 114 11.35 -15.77 -3.23
N PHE A 115 11.11 -16.69 -2.29
CA PHE A 115 11.23 -16.37 -0.88
C PHE A 115 12.69 -16.33 -0.39
N GLY A 116 12.94 -15.40 0.53
CA GLY A 116 14.17 -15.29 1.27
C GLY A 116 14.40 -16.43 2.27
N LYS A 117 15.65 -16.57 2.71
CA LYS A 117 16.05 -17.50 3.77
C LYS A 117 17.51 -17.30 4.16
N ALA A 118 17.84 -17.65 5.41
CA ALA A 118 19.18 -17.52 5.98
C ALA A 118 20.33 -18.16 5.19
N ALA A 119 20.11 -19.30 4.52
CA ALA A 119 21.17 -20.03 3.82
C ALA A 119 20.63 -21.11 2.86
N GLY A 120 21.54 -21.65 2.04
CA GLY A 120 21.27 -22.84 1.22
C GLY A 120 20.49 -22.53 -0.05
N PHE A 121 20.71 -21.35 -0.65
CA PHE A 121 20.32 -21.11 -2.03
C PHE A 121 21.13 -22.03 -2.94
N ALA A 122 20.46 -22.63 -3.92
CA ALA A 122 21.13 -23.30 -5.01
C ALA A 122 21.82 -22.24 -5.89
N THR A 123 22.77 -22.66 -6.74
CA THR A 123 23.39 -21.75 -7.72
C THR A 123 22.37 -21.15 -8.68
N THR A 124 21.27 -21.87 -8.93
CA THR A 124 20.19 -21.51 -9.82
C THR A 124 18.86 -21.87 -9.17
N MET A 125 17.94 -20.92 -9.15
CA MET A 125 16.55 -21.11 -8.75
C MET A 125 15.72 -21.58 -9.94
N ASP A 126 15.16 -22.79 -9.81
CA ASP A 126 14.24 -23.36 -10.80
C ASP A 126 12.81 -22.86 -10.51
N LEU A 127 12.33 -21.93 -11.33
CA LEU A 127 10.98 -21.36 -11.19
C LEU A 127 9.85 -22.38 -11.34
N SER A 128 10.10 -23.53 -11.98
CA SER A 128 9.11 -24.61 -12.07
C SER A 128 8.94 -25.39 -10.75
N SER A 129 9.89 -25.23 -9.82
CA SER A 129 9.87 -25.85 -8.50
C SER A 129 9.19 -25.01 -7.41
N LEU A 130 8.64 -23.84 -7.77
CA LEU A 130 7.88 -23.02 -6.83
C LEU A 130 6.63 -23.76 -6.36
N ASP A 131 6.45 -23.86 -5.05
CA ASP A 131 5.39 -24.67 -4.43
C ASP A 131 4.54 -23.93 -3.39
N GLY A 132 4.80 -22.63 -3.18
CA GLY A 132 4.16 -21.81 -2.15
C GLY A 132 4.92 -21.77 -0.82
N SER A 133 5.92 -22.63 -0.62
CA SER A 133 6.82 -22.60 0.55
C SER A 133 8.20 -22.02 0.25
N ASN A 134 8.57 -21.94 -1.02
CA ASN A 134 9.83 -21.35 -1.51
C ASN A 134 9.58 -20.18 -2.48
N GLY A 135 8.34 -19.68 -2.51
CA GLY A 135 7.84 -18.68 -3.45
C GLY A 135 6.68 -19.23 -4.28
N PHE A 136 6.17 -18.41 -5.19
CA PHE A 136 5.01 -18.73 -6.01
C PHE A 136 5.00 -17.90 -7.30
N ARG A 137 4.13 -18.26 -8.25
CA ARG A 137 3.89 -17.45 -9.45
C ARG A 137 2.55 -16.75 -9.42
N LEU A 138 2.51 -15.57 -10.03
CA LEU A 138 1.35 -14.74 -10.30
C LEU A 138 1.06 -14.82 -11.80
N ASP A 139 -0.04 -15.47 -12.18
CA ASP A 139 -0.41 -15.67 -13.59
C ASP A 139 -1.36 -14.56 -14.05
N GLY A 140 -1.05 -13.97 -15.22
CA GLY A 140 -1.91 -12.97 -15.88
C GLY A 140 -3.30 -13.50 -16.24
N VAL A 141 -4.22 -12.59 -16.51
CA VAL A 141 -5.66 -12.91 -16.63
C VAL A 141 -6.03 -13.40 -18.03
N ALA A 142 -5.66 -12.68 -19.07
CA ALA A 142 -6.04 -12.98 -20.44
C ALA A 142 -4.90 -12.80 -21.44
N GLU A 143 -5.10 -13.35 -22.64
CA GLU A 143 -4.20 -13.19 -23.78
C GLU A 143 -3.89 -11.71 -24.06
N GLY A 144 -2.61 -11.38 -24.18
CA GLY A 144 -2.17 -10.03 -24.53
C GLY A 144 -2.14 -9.01 -23.39
N ASP A 145 -2.48 -9.38 -22.15
CA ASP A 145 -2.52 -8.44 -21.02
C ASP A 145 -1.14 -7.92 -20.57
N PHE A 146 -0.09 -8.69 -20.86
CA PHE A 146 1.30 -8.43 -20.45
C PHE A 146 1.46 -8.21 -18.93
N SER A 147 0.84 -9.05 -18.11
CA SER A 147 1.05 -9.02 -16.66
C SER A 147 2.53 -9.24 -16.31
N GLY A 148 3.05 -8.49 -15.34
CA GLY A 148 4.48 -8.54 -14.98
C GLY A 148 5.37 -7.66 -15.86
N LEU A 149 4.81 -6.76 -16.67
CA LEU A 149 5.59 -5.76 -17.40
C LEU A 149 6.26 -4.75 -16.45
N SER A 150 5.64 -4.50 -15.29
CA SER A 150 6.24 -3.78 -14.18
C SER A 150 5.82 -4.42 -12.87
N VAL A 151 6.77 -4.60 -11.95
CA VAL A 151 6.55 -5.19 -10.64
C VAL A 151 7.25 -4.36 -9.56
N SER A 152 6.70 -4.33 -8.35
CA SER A 152 7.31 -3.74 -7.17
C SER A 152 6.70 -4.35 -5.90
N SER A 153 7.40 -4.25 -4.76
CA SER A 153 6.70 -4.21 -3.47
C SER A 153 5.73 -3.03 -3.46
N ALA A 154 4.60 -3.18 -2.78
CA ALA A 154 3.71 -2.09 -2.40
C ALA A 154 3.96 -1.64 -0.94
N GLY A 155 4.71 -2.42 -0.15
CA GLY A 155 4.78 -2.30 1.32
C GLY A 155 3.54 -2.93 1.98
N ASP A 156 3.42 -2.86 3.29
CA ASP A 156 2.21 -3.28 4.03
C ASP A 156 1.07 -2.25 3.83
N VAL A 157 0.28 -2.43 2.77
CA VAL A 157 -0.76 -1.48 2.39
C VAL A 157 -2.03 -1.68 3.22
N ASN A 158 -2.28 -2.92 3.66
CA ASN A 158 -3.49 -3.28 4.41
C ASN A 158 -3.30 -3.26 5.96
N GLY A 159 -2.07 -3.06 6.43
CA GLY A 159 -1.67 -2.95 7.84
C GLY A 159 -1.72 -4.26 8.62
N ASP A 160 -1.56 -5.40 7.94
CA ASP A 160 -1.58 -6.72 8.58
C ASP A 160 -0.20 -7.21 9.04
N GLY A 161 0.85 -6.42 8.76
CA GLY A 161 2.23 -6.67 9.15
C GLY A 161 3.03 -7.50 8.15
N PHE A 162 2.48 -7.79 6.96
CA PHE A 162 3.19 -8.42 5.85
C PHE A 162 3.35 -7.43 4.70
N ASP A 163 4.50 -7.43 4.02
CA ASP A 163 4.64 -6.59 2.83
C ASP A 163 3.77 -7.13 1.68
N ASP A 164 3.20 -6.22 0.88
CA ASP A 164 2.36 -6.54 -0.27
C ASP A 164 3.08 -6.31 -1.60
N LEU A 165 2.47 -6.78 -2.68
CA LEU A 165 3.02 -6.70 -4.04
C LEU A 165 2.12 -5.85 -4.94
N ILE A 166 2.72 -5.16 -5.91
CA ILE A 166 1.99 -4.57 -7.02
C ILE A 166 2.54 -5.04 -8.38
N VAL A 167 1.62 -5.49 -9.24
CA VAL A 167 1.92 -6.00 -10.59
C VAL A 167 1.12 -5.23 -11.63
N GLY A 168 1.81 -4.65 -12.61
CA GLY A 168 1.20 -3.94 -13.73
C GLY A 168 0.92 -4.84 -14.93
N ALA A 169 -0.27 -4.71 -15.51
CA ALA A 169 -0.73 -5.34 -16.75
C ALA A 169 -1.36 -4.27 -17.67
N PRO A 170 -0.55 -3.46 -18.35
CA PRO A 170 -1.04 -2.25 -19.00
C PRO A 170 -1.87 -2.47 -20.26
N GLN A 171 -1.96 -3.70 -20.77
CA GLN A 171 -2.75 -4.01 -21.97
C GLN A 171 -4.12 -4.63 -21.70
N THR A 172 -4.49 -4.82 -20.43
CA THR A 172 -5.85 -5.22 -20.10
C THR A 172 -6.87 -4.16 -20.56
N ASP A 173 -8.10 -4.60 -20.81
CA ASP A 173 -9.18 -3.73 -21.31
C ASP A 173 -10.43 -3.61 -20.40
N PRO A 174 -10.31 -3.53 -19.04
CA PRO A 174 -11.49 -3.53 -18.16
C PRO A 174 -12.46 -2.37 -18.42
N ASN A 175 -11.94 -1.19 -18.80
CA ASN A 175 -12.71 0.02 -19.05
C ASN A 175 -12.56 0.52 -20.49
N GLY A 176 -12.31 -0.38 -21.44
CA GLY A 176 -12.07 -0.10 -22.85
C GLY A 176 -10.61 -0.27 -23.27
N ALA A 177 -10.36 -0.14 -24.58
CA ALA A 177 -9.08 -0.47 -25.20
C ALA A 177 -7.89 0.21 -24.51
N PHE A 178 -6.86 -0.57 -24.20
CA PHE A 178 -5.63 -0.16 -23.53
C PHE A 178 -5.87 0.62 -22.24
N SER A 179 -6.90 0.25 -21.48
CA SER A 179 -7.16 0.90 -20.19
C SER A 179 -6.07 0.57 -19.17
N GLY A 180 -5.57 -0.66 -19.20
CA GLY A 180 -4.54 -1.16 -18.30
C GLY A 180 -5.06 -1.39 -16.88
N SER A 181 -4.42 -2.32 -16.18
CA SER A 181 -4.72 -2.65 -14.78
C SER A 181 -3.43 -2.74 -13.98
N SER A 182 -3.54 -2.46 -12.69
CA SER A 182 -2.56 -2.91 -11.68
C SER A 182 -3.25 -3.83 -10.69
N TYR A 183 -2.53 -4.83 -10.19
CA TYR A 183 -3.01 -5.79 -9.22
C TYR A 183 -2.17 -5.64 -7.96
N VAL A 184 -2.82 -5.37 -6.83
CA VAL A 184 -2.21 -5.45 -5.51
C VAL A 184 -2.50 -6.84 -4.97
N VAL A 185 -1.47 -7.54 -4.48
CA VAL A 185 -1.58 -8.89 -3.92
C VAL A 185 -1.05 -8.85 -2.50
N PHE A 186 -1.87 -9.27 -1.53
CA PHE A 186 -1.52 -9.19 -0.12
C PHE A 186 -0.52 -10.26 0.31
N GLY A 187 0.40 -9.85 1.18
CA GLY A 187 1.26 -10.72 1.97
C GLY A 187 0.46 -11.55 2.97
N LYS A 188 1.06 -12.63 3.47
CA LYS A 188 0.52 -13.44 4.58
C LYS A 188 1.52 -14.47 5.10
N ALA A 189 1.44 -14.78 6.38
CA ALA A 189 2.29 -15.78 7.06
C ALA A 189 2.37 -17.16 6.37
N SER A 190 1.29 -17.60 5.74
CA SER A 190 1.24 -18.92 5.09
C SER A 190 0.05 -19.05 4.15
N GLY A 191 0.05 -20.11 3.33
CA GLY A 191 -1.09 -20.46 2.48
C GLY A 191 -1.00 -19.91 1.06
N PHE A 192 0.18 -19.45 0.63
CA PHE A 192 0.44 -19.25 -0.79
C PHE A 192 0.36 -20.59 -1.52
N ASN A 193 -0.38 -20.60 -2.62
CA ASN A 193 -0.32 -21.70 -3.58
C ASN A 193 0.90 -21.50 -4.47
N ALA A 194 1.41 -22.59 -5.07
CA ALA A 194 2.42 -22.52 -6.12
C ALA A 194 2.07 -21.55 -7.26
N ALA A 195 0.77 -21.34 -7.49
CA ALA A 195 0.22 -20.47 -8.51
C ALA A 195 -0.97 -19.69 -7.97
N LEU A 196 -0.98 -18.39 -8.21
CA LEU A 196 -2.13 -17.52 -8.01
C LEU A 196 -2.49 -16.89 -9.36
N ASP A 197 -3.70 -17.16 -9.82
CA ASP A 197 -4.27 -16.50 -11.00
C ASP A 197 -4.87 -15.16 -10.56
N LEU A 198 -4.40 -14.07 -11.15
CA LEU A 198 -4.82 -12.71 -10.77
C LEU A 198 -6.32 -12.45 -11.01
N SER A 199 -7.00 -13.29 -11.79
CA SER A 199 -8.45 -13.22 -11.97
C SER A 199 -9.24 -13.69 -10.74
N ASN A 200 -8.59 -14.43 -9.84
CA ASN A 200 -9.18 -14.97 -8.61
C ASN A 200 -8.90 -14.12 -7.37
N LEU A 201 -8.30 -12.94 -7.51
CA LEU A 201 -8.10 -12.03 -6.38
C LEU A 201 -9.45 -11.63 -5.78
N ASP A 202 -9.61 -11.90 -4.48
CA ASP A 202 -10.71 -11.44 -3.67
C ASP A 202 -10.22 -10.51 -2.55
N SER A 203 -11.14 -9.98 -1.76
CA SER A 203 -10.84 -8.99 -0.71
C SER A 203 -9.88 -9.47 0.39
N ASN A 204 -9.54 -10.76 0.46
CA ASN A 204 -8.56 -11.29 1.41
C ASN A 204 -7.19 -11.49 0.77
N ASP A 205 -7.11 -11.57 -0.56
CA ASP A 205 -5.86 -11.83 -1.28
C ASP A 205 -5.34 -10.59 -2.03
N GLY A 206 -6.15 -9.54 -2.18
CA GLY A 206 -5.73 -8.28 -2.78
C GLY A 206 -6.85 -7.55 -3.52
N PHE A 207 -6.49 -6.71 -4.48
CA PHE A 207 -7.45 -5.98 -5.30
C PHE A 207 -6.87 -5.53 -6.65
N ARG A 208 -7.74 -5.07 -7.54
CA ARG A 208 -7.40 -4.60 -8.89
C ARG A 208 -7.74 -3.12 -9.07
N LEU A 209 -6.82 -2.38 -9.67
CA LEU A 209 -6.95 -0.97 -10.03
C LEU A 209 -7.05 -0.84 -11.54
N ASP A 210 -8.24 -0.47 -12.03
CA ASP A 210 -8.51 -0.35 -13.46
C ASP A 210 -8.29 1.08 -13.95
N GLY A 211 -7.49 1.23 -15.00
CA GLY A 211 -7.31 2.50 -15.68
C GLY A 211 -8.53 2.92 -16.49
N THR A 212 -8.47 4.13 -17.04
CA THR A 212 -9.45 4.59 -18.04
C THR A 212 -8.99 4.20 -19.45
N ALA A 213 -9.89 4.10 -20.42
CA ALA A 213 -9.56 3.74 -21.80
C ALA A 213 -8.34 4.54 -22.33
N TYR A 214 -7.40 3.84 -22.97
CA TYR A 214 -6.16 4.37 -23.54
C TYR A 214 -5.15 4.96 -22.54
N SER A 215 -5.31 4.68 -21.24
CA SER A 215 -4.40 5.19 -20.20
C SER A 215 -3.17 4.31 -19.97
N LEU A 216 -3.17 3.04 -20.41
CA LEU A 216 -2.12 2.05 -20.10
C LEU A 216 -1.74 2.07 -18.61
N SER A 217 -2.75 2.13 -17.72
CA SER A 217 -2.53 2.10 -16.27
C SER A 217 -1.74 0.84 -15.89
N GLY A 218 -0.84 0.95 -14.92
CA GLY A 218 0.08 -0.14 -14.57
C GLY A 218 1.24 -0.31 -15.56
N ARG A 219 1.57 0.71 -16.35
CA ARG A 219 2.77 0.67 -17.22
C ARG A 219 4.07 0.70 -16.41
N SER A 220 4.01 1.36 -15.26
CA SER A 220 5.05 1.43 -14.24
C SER A 220 4.38 1.45 -12.88
N VAL A 221 4.89 0.68 -11.94
CA VAL A 221 4.45 0.65 -10.55
C VAL A 221 5.65 0.77 -9.63
N SER A 222 5.47 1.30 -8.43
CA SER A 222 6.52 1.46 -7.41
C SER A 222 5.88 1.59 -6.05
N SER A 223 6.53 1.10 -4.99
CA SER A 223 6.20 1.54 -3.62
C SER A 223 6.48 3.05 -3.50
N ALA A 224 5.71 3.72 -2.64
CA ALA A 224 5.94 5.09 -2.19
C ALA A 224 6.32 5.16 -0.71
N GLY A 225 6.11 4.08 0.05
CA GLY A 225 6.08 4.10 1.51
C GLY A 225 4.86 4.84 2.03
N ASP A 226 4.74 5.01 3.35
CA ASP A 226 3.68 5.82 3.96
C ASP A 226 3.98 7.32 3.72
N VAL A 227 3.38 7.91 2.68
CA VAL A 227 3.65 9.31 2.29
C VAL A 227 2.66 10.29 2.91
N ASN A 228 1.49 9.83 3.37
CA ASN A 228 0.48 10.66 4.04
C ASN A 228 0.59 10.58 5.59
N GLY A 229 1.35 9.61 6.12
CA GLY A 229 1.61 9.41 7.54
C GLY A 229 0.52 8.65 8.28
N ASP A 230 -0.32 7.87 7.59
CA ASP A 230 -1.46 7.14 8.15
C ASP A 230 -1.11 5.75 8.72
N GLY A 231 0.13 5.33 8.56
CA GLY A 231 0.64 4.04 9.03
C GLY A 231 0.46 2.90 8.05
N PHE A 232 -0.08 3.14 6.86
CA PHE A 232 -0.19 2.18 5.76
C PHE A 232 0.79 2.56 4.65
N ALA A 233 1.33 1.56 3.95
CA ALA A 233 2.21 1.85 2.82
C ALA A 233 1.40 2.32 1.60
N ASP A 234 1.85 3.40 0.97
CA ASP A 234 1.30 3.88 -0.29
C ASP A 234 2.11 3.38 -1.49
N PHE A 235 1.51 3.48 -2.68
CA PHE A 235 2.20 3.12 -3.92
C PHE A 235 1.84 4.04 -5.09
N LEU A 236 2.65 3.93 -6.14
CA LEU A 236 2.56 4.72 -7.35
C LEU A 236 2.08 3.86 -8.51
N VAL A 237 1.13 4.38 -9.29
CA VAL A 237 0.70 3.79 -10.56
C VAL A 237 0.90 4.80 -11.69
N GLY A 238 1.70 4.42 -12.68
CA GLY A 238 1.91 5.18 -13.90
C GLY A 238 0.94 4.75 -15.00
N ALA A 239 0.21 5.73 -15.54
CA ALA A 239 -0.64 5.60 -16.70
C ALA A 239 -0.05 6.44 -17.85
N VAL A 240 0.67 5.76 -18.76
CA VAL A 240 1.36 6.43 -19.86
C VAL A 240 0.48 6.49 -21.11
N ILE A 241 0.71 7.50 -21.94
CA ILE A 241 0.06 7.70 -23.24
C ILE A 241 -0.07 6.39 -24.04
N ALA A 242 -1.29 5.95 -24.36
CA ALA A 242 -1.47 5.10 -25.53
C ALA A 242 -1.32 5.97 -26.79
N ILE A 243 -0.32 5.64 -27.62
CA ILE A 243 -0.05 6.21 -28.95
C ILE A 243 -1.22 6.11 -29.95
N ALA A 244 -2.38 5.57 -29.54
CA ALA A 244 -3.55 5.31 -30.36
C ALA A 244 -4.84 6.01 -29.88
N SER A 245 -4.78 7.02 -28.99
CA SER A 245 -5.99 7.76 -28.63
C SER A 245 -6.59 8.45 -29.88
N PRO A 246 -7.86 8.17 -30.27
CA PRO A 246 -8.49 8.75 -31.47
C PRO A 246 -8.55 10.28 -31.46
N ASN A 247 -8.39 10.89 -30.28
CA ASN A 247 -8.60 12.32 -30.04
C ASN A 247 -7.29 13.11 -29.85
N GLY A 248 -6.13 12.48 -30.00
CA GLY A 248 -4.86 13.15 -30.28
C GLY A 248 -4.18 13.94 -29.15
N ASN A 249 -4.72 13.98 -27.93
CA ASN A 249 -4.00 14.54 -26.78
C ASN A 249 -4.59 14.04 -25.44
N VAL A 250 -3.96 13.04 -24.82
CA VAL A 250 -4.24 12.67 -23.43
C VAL A 250 -2.91 12.76 -22.67
N PRO A 251 -2.75 13.69 -21.72
CA PRO A 251 -1.55 13.73 -20.89
C PRO A 251 -1.45 12.44 -20.06
N GLY A 252 -0.25 11.87 -19.97
CA GLY A 252 0.00 10.76 -19.04
C GLY A 252 -0.21 11.22 -17.60
N SER A 253 -0.60 10.29 -16.73
CA SER A 253 -0.82 10.54 -15.30
C SER A 253 0.05 9.62 -14.46
N SER A 254 0.45 10.12 -13.30
CA SER A 254 1.04 9.33 -12.23
C SER A 254 0.14 9.51 -11.02
N TYR A 255 -0.34 8.40 -10.46
CA TYR A 255 -1.21 8.38 -9.30
C TYR A 255 -0.37 7.96 -8.09
N VAL A 256 -0.48 8.71 -7.00
CA VAL A 256 -0.19 8.19 -5.67
C VAL A 256 -1.51 7.62 -5.18
N VAL A 257 -1.51 6.34 -4.83
CA VAL A 257 -2.66 5.68 -4.24
C VAL A 257 -2.41 5.64 -2.74
N PHE A 258 -3.21 6.38 -1.99
CA PHE A 258 -3.23 6.29 -0.55
C PHE A 258 -4.03 5.06 -0.15
N ASP A 259 -3.40 4.20 0.63
CA ASP A 259 -3.99 2.92 1.02
C ASP A 259 -4.62 3.02 2.42
N GLY A 260 -4.94 1.89 3.05
CA GLY A 260 -5.52 1.87 4.37
C GLY A 260 -5.93 0.47 4.78
N ASN A 261 -6.50 0.33 5.99
CA ASN A 261 -6.97 -0.96 6.48
C ASN A 261 -8.13 -1.52 5.61
N PHE A 262 -7.81 -2.22 4.52
CA PHE A 262 -8.78 -2.91 3.66
C PHE A 262 -9.29 -4.23 4.21
N ASN A 263 -8.79 -4.62 5.39
CA ASN A 263 -9.23 -5.85 6.03
C ASN A 263 -10.59 -5.61 6.71
N GLY A 264 -11.63 -6.20 6.11
CA GLY A 264 -12.98 -6.24 6.67
C GLY A 264 -14.05 -5.66 5.75
N GLN A 265 -15.26 -6.22 5.84
CA GLN A 265 -16.41 -5.67 5.12
C GLN A 265 -16.78 -4.31 5.70
N VAL A 266 -17.06 -3.33 4.84
CA VAL A 266 -17.72 -2.07 5.25
C VAL A 266 -19.00 -2.43 6.01
N THR A 267 -19.05 -2.12 7.30
CA THR A 267 -20.19 -2.48 8.16
C THR A 267 -21.29 -1.42 8.13
N ALA A 268 -20.96 -0.19 7.71
CA ALA A 268 -21.92 0.87 7.40
C ALA A 268 -21.43 1.73 6.22
N LEU A 269 -22.28 1.87 5.20
CA LEU A 269 -22.01 2.67 4.00
C LEU A 269 -23.10 3.73 3.84
N GLY A 270 -22.70 4.98 3.65
CA GLY A 270 -23.58 6.11 3.36
C GLY A 270 -23.79 6.35 1.87
N THR A 271 -24.30 7.53 1.55
CA THR A 271 -24.72 7.95 0.22
C THR A 271 -24.01 9.24 -0.19
N ALA A 272 -24.62 10.05 -1.04
CA ALA A 272 -24.08 11.35 -1.45
C ALA A 272 -24.81 12.53 -0.78
N GLY A 273 -25.49 12.27 0.34
CA GLY A 273 -26.14 13.30 1.13
C GLY A 273 -26.04 12.98 2.61
N ALA A 274 -26.36 13.97 3.45
CA ALA A 274 -26.19 13.91 4.89
C ALA A 274 -26.83 12.67 5.55
N ASP A 275 -25.99 11.72 5.93
CA ASP A 275 -26.30 10.43 6.49
C ASP A 275 -25.96 10.37 7.98
N LYS A 276 -26.63 9.44 8.67
CA LYS A 276 -26.34 9.14 10.08
C LYS A 276 -26.01 7.67 10.22
N LEU A 277 -24.72 7.37 10.16
CA LEU A 277 -24.19 6.03 10.19
C LEU A 277 -23.82 5.61 11.60
N LYS A 278 -24.13 4.36 11.94
CA LYS A 278 -24.00 3.90 13.32
C LYS A 278 -23.46 2.48 13.37
N GLY A 279 -22.26 2.36 13.91
CA GLY A 279 -21.62 1.10 14.25
C GLY A 279 -22.22 0.43 15.48
N SER A 280 -21.45 -0.51 16.00
CA SER A 280 -21.76 -1.45 17.06
C SER A 280 -20.74 -1.30 18.20
N ALA A 281 -20.59 -2.32 19.05
CA ALA A 281 -19.50 -2.31 20.05
C ALA A 281 -18.33 -3.21 19.61
N ALA A 282 -18.40 -3.73 18.38
CA ALA A 282 -17.36 -4.50 17.74
C ALA A 282 -16.57 -3.57 16.80
N VAL A 283 -15.56 -4.12 16.12
CA VAL A 283 -14.85 -3.39 15.06
C VAL A 283 -15.82 -3.11 13.92
N ASP A 284 -16.01 -1.83 13.62
CA ASP A 284 -16.83 -1.36 12.51
C ASP A 284 -16.00 -0.56 11.50
N ARG A 285 -16.34 -0.68 10.21
CA ARG A 285 -15.80 0.16 9.13
C ARG A 285 -16.94 0.98 8.56
N ILE A 286 -16.92 2.28 8.84
CA ILE A 286 -17.97 3.22 8.50
C ILE A 286 -17.46 4.18 7.42
N VAL A 287 -18.08 4.15 6.25
CA VAL A 287 -17.74 5.02 5.10
C VAL A 287 -18.95 5.85 4.75
N ALA A 288 -18.86 7.18 4.87
CA ALA A 288 -20.03 8.04 4.76
C ALA A 288 -20.31 8.52 3.32
N GLY A 289 -19.30 9.03 2.62
CA GLY A 289 -19.41 9.36 1.20
C GLY A 289 -19.40 10.87 0.98
N ASP A 290 -20.35 11.39 0.20
CA ASP A 290 -20.49 12.85 0.08
C ASP A 290 -21.64 13.32 1.00
N GLY A 291 -21.58 14.56 1.48
CA GLY A 291 -22.58 15.15 2.36
C GLY A 291 -22.03 15.45 3.75
N ASP A 292 -22.78 16.21 4.54
CA ASP A 292 -22.42 16.50 5.93
C ASP A 292 -22.92 15.35 6.83
N ASP A 293 -22.07 14.38 7.08
CA ASP A 293 -22.43 13.10 7.67
C ASP A 293 -22.17 13.03 9.19
N THR A 294 -22.83 12.09 9.86
CA THR A 294 -22.56 11.77 11.26
C THR A 294 -22.25 10.30 11.41
N LEU A 295 -21.01 9.98 11.76
CA LEU A 295 -20.50 8.62 11.96
C LEU A 295 -20.42 8.34 13.46
N ILE A 296 -20.99 7.23 13.94
CA ILE A 296 -21.03 6.91 15.37
C ILE A 296 -20.49 5.49 15.60
N GLY A 297 -19.28 5.37 16.16
CA GLY A 297 -18.62 4.09 16.40
C GLY A 297 -19.35 3.22 17.42
N ARG A 298 -19.61 3.78 18.61
CA ARG A 298 -20.12 3.12 19.82
C ARG A 298 -19.15 2.16 20.53
N GLY A 299 -17.91 2.11 20.05
CA GLY A 299 -16.72 1.55 20.69
C GLY A 299 -16.21 0.32 19.96
N GLY A 300 -14.97 -0.07 20.22
CA GLY A 300 -14.26 -1.04 19.38
C GLY A 300 -13.21 -0.34 18.50
N ALA A 301 -12.39 -1.14 17.84
CA ALA A 301 -11.29 -0.64 17.02
C ALA A 301 -11.78 -0.19 15.63
N ASP A 302 -12.63 0.83 15.60
CA ASP A 302 -13.38 1.28 14.43
C ASP A 302 -12.53 2.05 13.40
N VAL A 303 -12.93 1.99 12.13
CA VAL A 303 -12.42 2.82 11.04
C VAL A 303 -13.54 3.74 10.54
N PHE A 304 -13.29 5.05 10.52
CA PHE A 304 -14.20 6.07 10.01
C PHE A 304 -13.59 6.77 8.80
N HIS A 305 -14.36 6.85 7.72
CA HIS A 305 -14.11 7.72 6.57
C HIS A 305 -15.32 8.62 6.36
N GLY A 306 -15.17 9.92 6.63
CA GLY A 306 -16.20 10.95 6.40
C GLY A 306 -16.44 11.10 4.89
N GLY A 307 -15.44 11.60 4.18
CA GLY A 307 -15.49 11.73 2.73
C GLY A 307 -15.55 13.20 2.36
N ALA A 308 -16.56 13.66 1.61
CA ALA A 308 -16.64 15.07 1.23
C ALA A 308 -17.85 15.75 1.89
N GLY A 309 -17.62 16.80 2.68
CA GLY A 309 -18.65 17.51 3.44
C GLY A 309 -18.14 17.88 4.82
N ASP A 310 -18.97 18.58 5.61
CA ASP A 310 -18.62 18.90 7.00
C ASP A 310 -19.10 17.76 7.92
N ASP A 311 -18.24 16.79 8.20
CA ASP A 311 -18.58 15.55 8.89
C ASP A 311 -18.42 15.62 10.41
N THR A 312 -19.14 14.75 11.11
CA THR A 312 -18.99 14.54 12.56
C THR A 312 -18.72 13.08 12.88
N ILE A 313 -17.52 12.80 13.38
CA ILE A 313 -17.09 11.47 13.84
C ILE A 313 -17.22 11.40 15.36
N GLU A 314 -18.12 10.55 15.85
CA GLU A 314 -18.40 10.35 17.27
C GLU A 314 -17.71 9.10 17.81
N ILE A 315 -16.63 9.30 18.57
CA ILE A 315 -15.86 8.23 19.23
C ILE A 315 -16.24 8.06 20.70
N ARG A 316 -16.16 6.82 21.18
CA ARG A 316 -16.52 6.43 22.55
C ARG A 316 -15.36 5.99 23.42
N ASP A 317 -14.29 5.56 22.78
CA ASP A 317 -13.02 5.14 23.34
C ASP A 317 -11.92 5.60 22.36
N VAL A 318 -10.67 5.44 22.78
CA VAL A 318 -9.48 5.77 21.97
C VAL A 318 -8.91 4.53 21.29
N ASP A 319 -9.70 3.46 21.21
CA ASP A 319 -9.29 2.18 20.62
C ASP A 319 -9.51 2.16 19.09
N PHE A 320 -10.17 3.17 18.50
CA PHE A 320 -10.46 3.31 17.06
C PHE A 320 -9.23 3.21 16.17
N GLN A 321 -9.25 2.46 15.09
CA GLN A 321 -8.08 2.34 14.20
C GLN A 321 -7.83 3.61 13.37
N LEU A 322 -8.88 4.23 12.84
CA LEU A 322 -8.75 5.42 11.98
C LEU A 322 -9.97 6.33 12.13
N ALA A 323 -9.73 7.63 12.19
CA ALA A 323 -10.74 8.67 12.08
C ALA A 323 -10.29 9.71 11.04
N ASP A 324 -10.78 9.53 9.82
CA ASP A 324 -10.50 10.39 8.67
C ASP A 324 -11.73 11.22 8.33
N GLY A 325 -11.65 12.55 8.48
CA GLY A 325 -12.74 13.47 8.13
C GLY A 325 -12.90 13.63 6.63
N GLY A 326 -11.79 13.72 5.90
CA GLY A 326 -11.76 13.94 4.47
C GLY A 326 -11.84 15.41 4.08
N ALA A 327 -12.62 15.74 3.06
CA ALA A 327 -12.69 17.08 2.50
C ALA A 327 -13.84 17.89 3.10
N GLY A 328 -13.52 18.82 4.00
CA GLY A 328 -14.50 19.76 4.53
C GLY A 328 -14.01 20.43 5.79
N THR A 329 -14.93 20.77 6.69
CA THR A 329 -14.63 21.13 8.07
C THR A 329 -15.21 20.09 9.02
N ASP A 330 -14.35 19.22 9.51
CA ASP A 330 -14.74 17.98 10.16
C ASP A 330 -14.55 18.05 11.67
N THR A 331 -15.43 17.35 12.38
CA THR A 331 -15.50 17.38 13.84
C THR A 331 -15.30 15.99 14.44
N LEU A 332 -14.23 15.81 15.22
CA LEU A 332 -14.05 14.66 16.09
C LEU A 332 -14.70 14.91 17.46
N LYS A 333 -15.75 14.16 17.78
CA LYS A 333 -16.57 14.32 18.97
C LYS A 333 -16.34 13.20 19.99
N LEU A 334 -16.10 13.59 21.24
CA LEU A 334 -15.92 12.67 22.36
C LEU A 334 -17.27 12.45 23.11
N ASP A 335 -17.94 11.30 22.88
CA ASP A 335 -19.31 11.02 23.42
C ASP A 335 -19.32 10.59 24.89
N ARG A 336 -18.19 10.14 25.47
CA ARG A 336 -18.11 9.63 26.85
C ARG A 336 -17.27 10.49 27.78
N SER A 337 -17.42 10.19 29.07
CA SER A 337 -16.65 10.78 30.16
C SER A 337 -15.30 10.11 30.36
N HIS A 338 -14.28 10.92 30.63
CA HIS A 338 -12.92 10.46 30.97
C HIS A 338 -12.14 9.89 29.77
N LEU A 339 -12.34 10.47 28.59
CA LEU A 339 -11.49 10.19 27.43
C LEU A 339 -10.22 11.04 27.52
N ASP A 340 -9.07 10.37 27.42
CA ASP A 340 -7.75 10.99 27.33
C ASP A 340 -7.23 10.76 25.91
N LEU A 341 -7.55 11.69 25.01
CA LEU A 341 -7.11 11.64 23.63
C LEU A 341 -5.75 12.33 23.52
N ASN A 342 -4.71 11.56 23.21
CA ASN A 342 -3.37 12.09 23.05
C ASN A 342 -2.92 12.05 21.59
N LEU A 343 -3.06 13.18 20.88
CA LEU A 343 -2.68 13.29 19.47
C LEU A 343 -1.19 12.99 19.22
N THR A 344 -0.34 13.02 20.25
CA THR A 344 1.06 12.62 20.10
C THR A 344 1.25 11.11 19.96
N SER A 345 0.34 10.30 20.52
CA SER A 345 0.30 8.84 20.34
C SER A 345 -0.62 8.41 19.20
N GLU A 346 -1.54 9.27 18.77
CA GLU A 346 -2.52 8.98 17.71
C GLU A 346 -2.10 9.45 16.30
N ARG A 347 -0.80 9.67 16.07
CA ARG A 347 -0.32 10.08 14.74
C ARG A 347 -0.63 9.01 13.71
N GLY A 348 -1.22 9.43 12.58
CA GLY A 348 -1.68 8.56 11.51
C GLY A 348 -3.05 7.94 11.71
N ARG A 349 -3.58 7.92 12.94
CA ARG A 349 -4.94 7.43 13.23
C ARG A 349 -6.01 8.51 13.11
N ILE A 350 -5.63 9.78 13.08
CA ILE A 350 -6.56 10.90 12.91
C ILE A 350 -6.04 11.82 11.82
N SER A 351 -6.86 12.06 10.79
CA SER A 351 -6.57 12.92 9.65
C SER A 351 -7.78 13.78 9.30
N ASP A 352 -7.50 14.93 8.70
CA ASP A 352 -8.50 15.88 8.23
C ASP A 352 -9.59 16.20 9.27
N ILE A 353 -9.16 16.66 10.45
CA ILE A 353 -10.04 17.13 11.52
C ILE A 353 -9.70 18.58 11.91
N GLU A 354 -10.65 19.49 11.74
CA GLU A 354 -10.52 20.91 12.09
C GLU A 354 -11.15 21.26 13.45
N ALA A 355 -12.02 20.40 13.98
CA ALA A 355 -12.69 20.61 15.25
C ALA A 355 -12.67 19.38 16.17
N VAL A 356 -12.43 19.61 17.47
CA VAL A 356 -12.62 18.59 18.51
C VAL A 356 -13.71 19.06 19.47
N ASP A 357 -14.81 18.30 19.52
CA ASP A 357 -15.92 18.53 20.44
C ASP A 357 -15.79 17.66 21.69
N MET A 358 -15.48 18.30 22.82
CA MET A 358 -15.41 17.69 24.15
C MET A 358 -16.61 18.06 25.04
N LEU A 359 -17.67 18.69 24.50
CA LEU A 359 -18.86 19.14 25.25
C LEU A 359 -19.72 17.99 25.82
N GLY A 360 -19.27 16.74 25.68
CA GLY A 360 -19.86 15.55 26.27
C GLY A 360 -19.88 15.55 27.80
N GLN A 361 -20.15 14.38 28.38
CA GLN A 361 -20.18 14.21 29.83
C GLN A 361 -18.76 14.02 30.38
N GLY A 362 -18.50 14.42 31.62
CA GLY A 362 -17.25 14.11 32.33
C GLY A 362 -16.08 15.05 32.06
N GLN A 363 -14.90 14.62 32.50
CA GLN A 363 -13.62 15.31 32.31
C GLN A 363 -12.88 14.66 31.14
N ASN A 364 -12.77 15.36 30.01
CA ASN A 364 -11.97 14.90 28.88
C ASN A 364 -10.64 15.65 28.83
N ILE A 365 -9.60 14.95 28.37
CA ILE A 365 -8.25 15.49 28.21
C ILE A 365 -7.87 15.36 26.74
N LEU A 366 -7.44 16.46 26.14
CA LEU A 366 -6.84 16.50 24.82
C LEU A 366 -5.37 16.89 24.98
N THR A 367 -4.46 15.95 24.72
CA THR A 367 -3.01 16.19 24.70
C THR A 367 -2.55 16.41 23.27
N LEU A 368 -1.90 17.54 22.99
CA LEU A 368 -1.41 17.87 21.66
C LEU A 368 -0.21 18.82 21.68
N THR A 369 0.55 18.80 20.59
CA THR A 369 1.66 19.72 20.31
C THR A 369 1.32 20.66 19.17
N ALA A 370 2.17 21.66 18.96
CA ALA A 370 2.06 22.55 17.81
C ALA A 370 2.16 21.81 16.46
N LEU A 371 2.93 20.72 16.41
CA LEU A 371 3.08 19.92 15.20
C LEU A 371 1.80 19.13 14.92
N ASP A 372 1.12 18.65 15.96
CA ASP A 372 -0.12 17.91 15.78
C ASP A 372 -1.21 18.81 15.17
N VAL A 373 -1.34 20.07 15.61
CA VAL A 373 -2.29 21.04 14.99
C VAL A 373 -2.01 21.30 13.52
N LEU A 374 -0.74 21.28 13.10
CA LEU A 374 -0.36 21.53 11.70
C LEU A 374 -0.56 20.29 10.83
N ASN A 375 -0.59 19.11 11.43
CA ASN A 375 -0.68 17.84 10.71
C ASN A 375 -2.08 17.22 10.78
N LEU A 376 -2.97 17.75 11.62
CA LEU A 376 -4.31 17.19 11.83
C LEU A 376 -5.24 17.43 10.65
N SER A 377 -4.95 18.41 9.79
CA SER A 377 -5.74 18.72 8.60
C SER A 377 -4.84 19.13 7.44
N THR A 378 -5.17 18.62 6.25
CA THR A 378 -4.49 18.97 5.00
C THR A 378 -4.93 20.34 4.46
N THR A 379 -6.07 20.87 4.93
CA THR A 379 -6.68 22.12 4.43
C THR A 379 -6.59 23.27 5.41
N SER A 380 -6.41 22.97 6.71
CA SER A 380 -6.40 23.94 7.79
C SER A 380 -5.21 23.75 8.72
N ASN A 381 -4.59 24.86 9.10
CA ASN A 381 -3.61 24.91 10.17
C ASN A 381 -4.24 25.33 11.50
N THR A 382 -5.57 25.30 11.62
CA THR A 382 -6.33 25.77 12.78
C THR A 382 -7.19 24.64 13.33
N LEU A 383 -7.08 24.41 14.65
CA LEU A 383 -7.90 23.45 15.38
C LEU A 383 -8.83 24.19 16.34
N THR A 384 -10.15 24.02 16.19
CA THR A 384 -11.11 24.53 17.17
C THR A 384 -11.40 23.44 18.19
N VAL A 385 -11.32 23.77 19.47
CA VAL A 385 -11.62 22.81 20.53
C VAL A 385 -12.72 23.40 21.41
N ASP A 386 -13.87 22.73 21.44
CA ASP A 386 -15.02 23.13 22.25
C ASP A 386 -15.07 22.22 23.49
N GLY A 387 -15.04 22.81 24.68
CA GLY A 387 -15.03 22.06 25.95
C GLY A 387 -15.86 22.70 27.05
N ASN A 388 -16.26 21.88 28.01
CA ASN A 388 -16.93 22.29 29.24
C ASN A 388 -15.90 22.62 30.35
N HIS A 389 -16.36 22.94 31.57
CA HIS A 389 -15.47 23.39 32.65
C HIS A 389 -14.53 22.29 33.18
N ASN A 390 -14.87 21.02 32.98
CA ASN A 390 -14.11 19.86 33.45
C ASN A 390 -13.05 19.41 32.44
N ASP A 391 -13.09 19.92 31.21
CA ASP A 391 -12.16 19.49 30.18
C ASP A 391 -10.84 20.25 30.22
N SER A 392 -9.80 19.60 29.72
CA SER A 392 -8.43 20.11 29.71
C SER A 392 -7.77 19.89 28.36
N VAL A 393 -7.12 20.94 27.85
CA VAL A 393 -6.20 20.86 26.73
C VAL A 393 -4.79 21.06 27.27
N VAL A 394 -3.89 20.12 26.99
CA VAL A 394 -2.51 20.09 27.52
C VAL A 394 -1.50 19.90 26.39
N GLY A 395 -0.24 20.32 26.61
CA GLY A 395 0.86 20.15 25.65
C GLY A 395 1.20 21.37 24.78
N LEU A 396 0.38 22.43 24.82
CA LEU A 396 0.71 23.73 24.22
C LEU A 396 1.27 24.71 25.28
N ASP A 397 2.48 25.22 25.04
CA ASP A 397 3.06 26.28 25.89
C ASP A 397 2.24 27.58 25.78
N SER A 398 1.81 28.10 26.92
CA SER A 398 0.99 29.32 27.11
C SER A 398 1.49 30.64 26.47
N GLY A 399 2.59 30.61 25.71
CA GLY A 399 3.28 31.78 25.15
C GLY A 399 3.29 31.89 23.63
N ARG A 400 2.78 30.91 22.88
CA ARG A 400 2.69 31.02 21.42
C ARG A 400 1.22 31.09 21.03
N LYS A 401 0.83 32.18 20.36
CA LYS A 401 -0.42 32.26 19.59
C LYS A 401 -0.32 31.24 18.46
N LEU A 402 -0.57 29.98 18.77
CA LEU A 402 -0.77 28.90 17.82
C LEU A 402 -2.26 28.73 17.62
N ALA A 403 -2.64 28.33 16.41
CA ALA A 403 -3.97 28.30 15.85
C ALA A 403 -4.90 27.22 16.46
N CYS A 404 -4.74 26.90 17.75
CA CYS A 404 -5.71 26.14 18.52
C CYS A 404 -6.60 27.11 19.30
N LEU A 405 -7.90 27.15 18.98
CA LEU A 405 -8.88 28.01 19.65
C LEU A 405 -9.68 27.17 20.65
N PHE A 406 -9.39 27.29 21.94
CA PHE A 406 -10.15 26.59 22.99
C PHE A 406 -11.32 27.43 23.50
N ASN A 407 -12.55 27.05 23.13
CA ASN A 407 -13.77 27.69 23.58
C ASN A 407 -14.36 26.96 24.79
N ARG A 408 -14.17 27.51 25.99
CA ARG A 408 -14.88 27.02 27.19
C ARG A 408 -16.30 27.56 27.22
N ARG A 409 -17.32 26.70 27.11
CA ARG A 409 -18.71 27.10 27.37
C ARG A 409 -18.99 27.05 28.86
N ALA A 410 -19.41 28.18 29.43
CA ALA A 410 -19.88 28.22 30.82
C ALA A 410 -21.20 27.42 30.94
N SER A 411 -21.26 26.49 31.88
CA SER A 411 -22.50 25.78 32.21
C SER A 411 -23.57 26.82 32.58
N SER A 412 -24.64 26.92 31.79
CA SER A 412 -25.80 27.73 32.15
C SER A 412 -26.53 27.03 33.31
N GLY A 413 -26.14 27.39 34.53
CA GLY A 413 -26.89 27.04 35.72
C GLY A 413 -28.30 27.61 35.63
N ARG A 414 -29.29 26.74 35.37
CA ARG A 414 -30.69 27.04 35.66
C ARG A 414 -30.85 27.07 37.19
N LEU A 415 -31.28 28.23 37.71
CA LEU A 415 -32.02 28.32 38.97
C LEU A 415 -33.45 27.80 38.79
#